data_AF-A0A7R9C2E2-F1
#
_entry.id   AF-A0A7R9C2E2-F1
#
_cell.length_a   1.000
_cell.length_b   1.000
_cell.length_c   1.000
_cell.angle_alpha   90.00
_cell.angle_beta   90.00
_cell.angle_gamma   90.00
#
_symmetry.space_group_name_H-M   'P 1'
#
loop_
_entity.id
_entity.type
_entity.pdbx_description
1 polymer ?
#
loop_
_entity_poly.entity_id
_entity_poly.type
_entity_poly.pdbx_seq_one_letter_code
_entity_poly.pdbx_strand_id
1 'polypeptide(L)'
;MMAQLGAFGAIGGRASVDMFVKSMSASADVVALAKIEVNLDSIPEGKNVTFTWRGKPLFVKHRTEKEIESARNTDVSKLRDPEKDEDRVIDPRFLVVIGICTHLGCV
;
A
#
# COMPACT_ATOMS: atom_id res chain seq x y z
N MET A 1 -7.32 -28.37 -41.87
CA MET A 1 -8.59 -28.43 -41.10
C MET A 1 -8.39 -28.84 -39.63
N MET A 2 -7.75 -29.96 -39.31
CA MET A 2 -7.59 -30.41 -37.89
C MET A 2 -6.75 -29.48 -37.01
N ALA A 3 -5.65 -28.92 -37.53
CA ALA A 3 -4.83 -27.96 -36.79
C ALA A 3 -5.57 -26.64 -36.45
N GLN A 4 -6.48 -26.20 -37.33
CA GLN A 4 -7.29 -25.00 -37.09
C GLN A 4 -8.31 -25.24 -35.97
N LEU A 5 -8.97 -26.40 -35.96
CA LEU A 5 -9.92 -26.78 -34.89
C LEU A 5 -9.22 -26.87 -33.52
N GLY A 6 -8.02 -27.47 -33.47
CA GLY A 6 -7.22 -27.53 -32.25
C GLY A 6 -6.79 -26.15 -31.74
N ALA A 7 -6.41 -25.24 -32.64
CA ALA A 7 -6.05 -23.87 -32.29
C ALA A 7 -7.25 -23.08 -31.71
N PHE A 8 -8.43 -23.17 -32.34
CA PHE A 8 -9.64 -22.53 -31.81
C PHE A 8 -10.09 -23.14 -30.49
N GLY A 9 -9.95 -24.46 -30.31
CA GLY A 9 -10.23 -25.13 -29.03
C GLY A 9 -9.32 -24.64 -27.90
N ALA A 10 -8.01 -24.47 -28.18
CA ALA A 10 -7.06 -23.95 -27.20
C ALA A 10 -7.35 -22.48 -26.82
N ILE A 11 -7.71 -21.64 -27.80
CA ILE A 11 -8.09 -20.22 -27.55
C ILE A 11 -9.38 -20.16 -26.72
N GLY A 12 -10.38 -20.96 -27.08
CA GLY A 12 -11.65 -21.04 -26.33
C GLY A 12 -11.44 -21.50 -24.89
N GLY A 13 -10.67 -22.58 -24.70
CA GLY A 13 -10.33 -23.08 -23.36
C GLY A 13 -9.60 -22.04 -22.51
N ARG A 14 -8.63 -21.32 -23.08
CA ARG A 14 -7.94 -20.22 -22.40
C ARG A 14 -8.90 -19.10 -22.02
N ALA A 15 -9.78 -18.69 -22.94
CA ALA A 15 -10.73 -17.59 -22.70
C ALA A 15 -11.70 -17.94 -21.56
N SER A 16 -12.18 -19.18 -21.50
CA SER A 16 -13.04 -19.64 -20.40
C SER A 16 -12.32 -19.59 -19.05
N VAL A 17 -11.10 -20.11 -18.96
CA VAL A 17 -10.33 -20.07 -17.70
C VAL A 17 -10.04 -18.63 -17.28
N ASP A 18 -9.64 -17.77 -18.21
CA ASP A 18 -9.35 -16.36 -17.94
C ASP A 18 -10.59 -15.62 -17.41
N MET A 19 -11.77 -15.87 -17.99
CA MET A 19 -13.03 -15.29 -17.52
C MET A 19 -13.33 -15.68 -16.06
N PHE A 20 -13.18 -16.96 -15.71
CA PHE A 20 -13.41 -17.41 -14.33
C PHE A 20 -12.39 -16.81 -13.35
N VAL A 21 -11.10 -16.82 -13.69
CA VAL A 21 -10.06 -16.22 -12.85
C VAL A 21 -10.30 -14.73 -12.65
N LYS A 22 -10.66 -13.99 -13.71
CA LYS A 22 -10.96 -12.55 -13.61
C LYS A 22 -12.20 -12.27 -12.77
N SER A 23 -13.19 -13.16 -12.78
CA SER A 23 -14.38 -13.00 -11.94
C SER A 23 -14.09 -13.04 -10.43
N MET A 24 -12.96 -13.64 -10.04
CA MET A 24 -12.47 -13.68 -8.65
C MET A 24 -11.52 -12.52 -8.30
N SER A 25 -11.19 -11.64 -9.25
CA SER A 25 -10.31 -10.49 -9.03
C SER A 25 -11.07 -9.33 -8.35
N ALA A 26 -10.34 -8.26 -7.97
CA ALA A 26 -10.95 -7.10 -7.33
C ALA A 26 -12.03 -6.48 -8.23
N SER A 27 -13.23 -6.34 -7.68
CA SER A 27 -14.38 -5.76 -8.37
C SER A 27 -14.22 -4.25 -8.57
N ALA A 28 -14.97 -3.69 -9.52
CA ALA A 28 -14.83 -2.29 -9.92
C ALA A 28 -15.09 -1.29 -8.77
N ASP A 29 -16.01 -1.62 -7.86
CA ASP A 29 -16.34 -0.85 -6.66
C ASP A 29 -15.18 -0.82 -5.64
N VAL A 30 -14.46 -1.94 -5.47
CA VAL A 30 -13.25 -1.99 -4.62
C VAL A 30 -12.11 -1.17 -5.23
N VAL A 31 -11.99 -1.17 -6.56
CA VAL A 31 -10.99 -0.36 -7.27
C VAL A 31 -11.33 1.13 -7.21
N ALA A 32 -12.61 1.51 -7.18
CA ALA A 32 -13.03 2.90 -7.06
C ALA A 32 -12.58 3.55 -5.72
N LEU A 33 -12.45 2.75 -4.65
CA LEU A 33 -11.93 3.19 -3.34
C LEU A 33 -10.40 3.39 -3.30
N ALA A 34 -9.75 3.55 -4.46
CA ALA A 34 -8.29 3.64 -4.56
C ALA A 34 -7.67 4.92 -3.98
N LYS A 35 -8.44 6.00 -3.84
CA LYS A 35 -7.95 7.31 -3.37
C LYS A 35 -8.82 7.80 -2.21
N ILE A 36 -8.16 8.33 -1.20
CA ILE A 36 -8.80 9.05 -0.09
C ILE A 36 -8.13 10.40 0.05
N GLU A 37 -8.88 11.40 0.50
CA GLU A 37 -8.36 12.71 0.86
C GLU A 37 -8.41 12.84 2.38
N VAL A 38 -7.27 13.23 2.97
CA VAL A 38 -7.13 13.39 4.42
C VAL A 38 -6.75 14.83 4.70
N ASN A 39 -7.52 15.50 5.55
CA ASN A 39 -7.18 16.85 6.00
C ASN A 39 -6.06 16.79 7.05
N LEU A 40 -4.86 17.22 6.65
CA LEU A 40 -3.67 17.23 7.52
C LEU A 40 -3.77 18.27 8.64
N ASP A 41 -4.48 19.37 8.44
CA ASP A 41 -4.65 20.43 9.46
C ASP A 41 -5.47 19.96 10.66
N SER A 42 -6.26 18.88 10.49
CA SER A 42 -7.04 18.29 11.56
C SER A 42 -6.21 17.42 12.53
N ILE A 43 -4.94 17.15 12.20
CA ILE A 43 -4.05 16.25 12.96
C ILE A 43 -3.12 17.08 13.85
N PRO A 44 -3.33 17.10 15.18
CA PRO A 44 -2.44 17.82 16.10
C PRO A 44 -1.05 17.19 16.13
N GLU A 45 -0.03 18.02 16.41
CA GLU A 45 1.35 17.57 16.57
C GLU A 45 1.47 16.52 17.68
N GLY A 46 2.28 15.48 17.43
CA GLY A 46 2.50 14.35 18.35
C GLY A 46 1.36 13.32 18.38
N LYS A 47 0.28 13.50 17.61
CA LYS A 47 -0.83 12.54 17.54
C LYS A 47 -0.75 11.63 16.31
N ASN A 48 -1.23 10.41 16.51
CA ASN A 48 -1.41 9.42 15.45
C ASN A 48 -2.90 9.31 15.13
N VAL A 49 -3.24 9.27 13.86
CA VAL A 49 -4.59 9.02 13.37
C VAL A 49 -4.55 7.86 12.39
N THR A 50 -5.51 6.96 12.50
CA THR A 50 -5.66 5.81 11.62
C THR A 50 -6.81 6.04 10.67
N PHE A 51 -6.54 5.91 9.37
CA PHE A 51 -7.53 5.96 8.31
C PHE A 51 -7.64 4.59 7.64
N THR A 52 -8.77 4.30 7.00
CA THR A 52 -8.92 3.10 6.17
C THR A 52 -8.71 3.47 4.72
N TRP A 53 -7.66 2.90 4.09
CA TRP A 53 -7.35 3.08 2.67
C TRP A 53 -7.29 1.72 1.98
N ARG A 54 -8.15 1.48 0.98
CA ARG A 54 -8.23 0.20 0.24
C ARG A 54 -8.37 -1.03 1.16
N GLY A 55 -9.14 -0.91 2.25
CA GLY A 55 -9.30 -1.95 3.27
C GLY A 55 -8.07 -2.20 4.14
N LYS A 56 -7.04 -1.35 4.03
CA LYS A 56 -5.81 -1.41 4.82
C LYS A 56 -5.78 -0.23 5.82
N PRO A 57 -5.25 -0.41 7.03
CA PRO A 57 -5.01 0.71 7.93
C PRO A 57 -3.88 1.59 7.37
N LEU A 58 -4.11 2.90 7.34
CA LEU A 58 -3.14 3.92 7.01
C LEU A 58 -2.86 4.72 8.29
N PHE A 59 -1.63 4.70 8.76
CA PHE A 59 -1.21 5.47 9.92
C PHE A 59 -0.64 6.80 9.44
N VAL A 60 -1.21 7.89 9.95
CA VAL A 60 -0.74 9.24 9.72
C VAL A 60 -0.37 9.85 11.05
N LYS A 61 0.89 10.24 11.20
CA LYS A 61 1.40 10.91 12.39
C LYS A 61 1.93 12.29 12.03
N HIS A 62 1.48 13.29 12.77
CA HIS A 62 2.14 14.60 12.79
C HIS A 62 3.30 14.52 13.80
N ARG A 63 4.52 14.41 13.30
CA ARG A 63 5.75 14.24 14.08
C ARG A 63 6.17 15.57 14.70
N THR A 64 6.76 15.47 15.89
CA THR A 64 7.45 16.59 16.51
C THR A 64 8.87 16.73 15.97
N GLU A 65 9.48 17.92 16.10
CA GLU A 65 10.86 18.15 15.67
C GLU A 65 11.85 17.16 16.30
N LYS A 66 11.65 16.84 17.58
CA LYS A 66 12.48 15.86 18.31
C LYS A 66 12.40 14.46 17.69
N GLU A 67 11.23 14.06 17.22
CA GLU A 67 11.05 12.74 16.58
C GLU A 67 11.70 12.70 15.20
N ILE A 68 11.64 13.80 14.44
CA ILE A 68 12.29 13.94 13.14
C ILE A 68 13.81 13.88 13.31
N GLU A 69 14.36 14.65 14.25
CA GLU A 69 15.79 14.65 14.55
C GLU A 69 16.26 13.26 15.01
N SER A 70 15.50 12.60 15.89
CA SER A 70 15.81 11.24 16.33
C SER A 70 15.82 10.23 15.17
N ALA A 71 14.88 10.34 14.22
CA ALA A 71 14.81 9.45 13.07
C ALA A 71 16.04 9.63 12.15
N ARG A 72 16.40 10.89 11.85
CA ARG A 72 17.54 11.23 10.98
C ARG A 72 18.90 10.89 11.60
N ASN A 73 19.02 10.98 12.92
CA ASN A 73 20.25 10.64 13.63
C ASN A 73 20.46 9.12 13.83
N THR A 74 19.54 8.28 13.34
CA THR A 74 19.67 6.83 13.45
C THR A 74 20.76 6.30 12.50
N ASP A 75 21.66 5.49 13.05
CA ASP A 75 22.69 4.80 12.27
C ASP A 75 22.05 3.68 11.42
N VAL A 76 21.74 4.03 10.16
CA VAL A 76 21.05 3.14 9.21
C VAL A 76 21.81 1.83 8.93
N SER A 77 23.14 1.80 9.14
CA SER A 77 23.96 0.60 8.90
C SER A 77 23.65 -0.54 9.87
N LYS A 78 23.05 -0.23 11.02
CA LYS A 78 22.66 -1.21 12.04
C LYS A 78 21.25 -1.76 11.83
N LEU A 79 20.48 -1.18 10.91
CA LEU A 79 19.12 -1.63 10.60
C LEU A 79 19.17 -2.84 9.67
N ARG A 80 18.25 -3.80 9.87
CA ARG A 80 18.13 -4.98 8.99
C ARG A 80 17.75 -4.59 7.56
N ASP A 81 16.97 -3.52 7.42
CA ASP A 81 16.54 -2.93 6.15
C ASP A 81 16.93 -1.45 6.16
N PRO A 82 18.13 -1.09 5.66
CA PRO A 82 18.65 0.27 5.73
C PRO A 82 17.93 1.23 4.79
N GLU A 83 17.31 2.26 5.37
CA GLU A 83 16.64 3.33 4.62
C GLU A 83 16.70 4.62 5.45
N LYS A 84 16.99 5.76 4.80
CA LYS A 84 17.06 7.06 5.48
C LYS A 84 15.66 7.64 5.66
N ASP A 85 15.47 8.52 6.66
CA ASP A 85 14.17 9.16 6.87
C ASP A 85 13.76 10.03 5.67
N GLU A 86 14.72 10.72 5.04
CA GLU A 86 14.47 11.59 3.88
C GLU A 86 13.99 10.84 2.64
N ASP A 87 14.31 9.54 2.54
CA ASP A 87 13.85 8.69 1.43
C ASP A 87 12.44 8.13 1.71
N ARG A 88 12.00 8.14 2.97
CA ARG A 88 10.71 7.57 3.44
C ARG A 88 9.57 8.58 3.47
N VAL A 89 9.89 9.86 3.58
CA VAL A 89 8.90 10.93 3.76
C VAL A 89 9.15 12.10 2.79
N ILE A 90 8.06 12.73 2.36
CA ILE A 90 8.13 13.93 1.49
C ILE A 90 8.14 15.19 2.36
N ASP A 91 7.20 15.31 3.30
CA ASP A 91 7.19 16.35 4.34
C ASP A 91 7.64 15.71 5.66
N PRO A 92 8.73 16.18 6.29
CA PRO A 92 9.23 15.58 7.53
C PRO A 92 8.23 15.67 8.69
N ARG A 93 7.30 16.62 8.68
CA ARG A 93 6.26 16.74 9.73
C ARG A 93 5.26 15.60 9.69
N PHE A 94 5.06 14.95 8.53
CA PHE A 94 4.05 13.92 8.39
C PHE A 94 4.67 12.57 8.05
N LEU A 95 4.50 11.61 8.95
CA LEU A 95 4.77 10.21 8.67
C LEU A 95 3.48 9.54 8.19
N VAL A 96 3.45 9.13 6.93
CA VAL A 96 2.32 8.43 6.31
C VAL A 96 2.77 7.03 5.93
N VAL A 97 2.27 6.00 6.62
CA VAL A 97 2.66 4.60 6.39
C VAL A 97 1.46 3.68 6.33
N ILE A 98 1.59 2.60 5.57
CA ILE A 98 0.62 1.50 5.60
C ILE A 98 0.85 0.72 6.90
N GLY A 99 -0.14 0.69 7.78
CA GLY A 99 -0.10 0.06 9.11
C GLY A 99 -0.20 -1.46 9.07
N ILE A 100 0.54 -2.10 8.17
CA ILE A 100 0.55 -3.56 7.98
C ILE A 100 1.95 -4.07 8.27
N CYS A 101 2.07 -4.86 9.34
CA CYS A 101 3.33 -5.47 9.72
C CYS A 101 3.84 -6.40 8.60
N THR A 102 5.09 -6.22 8.19
CA THR A 102 5.74 -6.97 7.10
C THR A 102 6.02 -8.44 7.42
N HIS A 103 5.74 -8.89 8.64
CA HIS A 103 5.79 -10.31 9.00
C HIS A 103 4.64 -11.09 8.36
N LEU A 104 3.40 -10.86 8.84
CA LEU A 104 2.20 -11.57 8.40
C LEU A 104 0.94 -10.69 8.34
N GLY A 105 1.11 -9.37 8.42
CA GLY A 105 0.01 -8.41 8.17
C GLY A 105 -0.86 -8.05 9.37
N CYS A 106 -0.39 -8.26 10.60
CA CYS A 106 -1.01 -7.68 11.79
C CYS A 106 -0.98 -6.14 11.77
N VAL A 107 -1.86 -5.54 12.57
CA VAL A 107 -1.93 -4.11 12.85
C VAL A 107 -1.27 -3.81 14.19
#